data_AF-A0A225NLN0-F1
#
_entry.id   AF-A0A225NLN0-F1
#
_cell.length_a   1.000
_cell.length_b   1.000
_cell.length_c   1.000
_cell.angle_alpha   90.00
_cell.angle_beta   90.00
_cell.angle_gamma   90.00
#
_symmetry.space_group_name_H-M   'P 1'
#
loop_
_entity.id
_entity.type
_entity.pdbx_description
1 polymer ?
#
loop_
_entity_poly.entity_id
_entity_poly.type
_entity_poly.pdbx_seq_one_letter_code
_entity_poly.pdbx_strand_id
1 'polypeptide(L)'
;MFGANLRLLSETYPSIAELSRQLGINRTQFNRYLSGESFPRPDILARICTFFDLDARILLEPVSALRPSGDILTGEELCEFVGAGALDVPEDEFPSGFYRFTRRSFVNEAQFVIGLVYVYRLDGATYVRGYEAKDALRQQGIPIDQPSREFRGFVTRQEDGIAAVMSRRNAMTCSFNYLSRIASFENNFWVGYVTRTVRESVTGRRAVRMVYEHLQSNRTAIMSAARSTGYVEKEDVLPFHLRLLQPDAEFR
;
A
#
# COMPACT_ATOMS: atom_id res chain seq x y z
N MET A 1 -23.97 6.36 25.93
CA MET A 1 -23.04 6.13 24.80
C MET A 1 -21.93 5.15 25.16
N PHE A 2 -20.99 5.50 26.04
CA PHE A 2 -19.85 4.65 26.40
C PHE A 2 -20.16 3.17 26.70
N GLY A 3 -21.13 2.86 27.57
CA GLY A 3 -21.49 1.47 27.89
C GLY A 3 -22.09 0.68 26.71
N ALA A 4 -22.75 1.36 25.76
CA ALA A 4 -23.22 0.73 24.52
C ALA A 4 -22.05 0.41 23.58
N ASN A 5 -21.10 1.35 23.45
CA ASN A 5 -19.87 1.14 22.68
C ASN A 5 -19.05 -0.03 23.22
N LEU A 6 -18.85 -0.10 24.54
CA LEU A 6 -18.13 -1.20 25.17
C LEU A 6 -18.82 -2.54 24.98
N ARG A 7 -20.17 -2.58 24.96
CA ARG A 7 -20.91 -3.82 24.67
C ARG A 7 -20.64 -4.31 23.26
N LEU A 8 -20.73 -3.43 22.26
CA LEU A 8 -20.44 -3.78 20.86
C LEU A 8 -18.99 -4.25 20.70
N LEU A 9 -18.03 -3.54 21.28
CA LEU A 9 -16.61 -3.94 21.28
C LEU A 9 -16.35 -5.27 22.00
N SER A 10 -17.19 -5.64 22.96
CA SER A 10 -17.04 -6.89 23.71
C SER A 10 -17.54 -8.13 22.96
N GLU A 11 -18.34 -7.96 21.89
CA GLU A 11 -18.93 -9.08 21.13
C GLU A 11 -17.89 -9.91 20.37
N THR A 12 -16.74 -9.31 20.01
CA THR A 12 -15.63 -9.99 19.33
C THR A 12 -14.78 -10.85 20.26
N TYR A 13 -15.06 -10.83 21.57
CA TYR A 13 -14.31 -11.58 22.57
C TYR A 13 -15.12 -12.74 23.17
N PRO A 14 -14.47 -13.87 23.54
CA PRO A 14 -15.17 -15.05 24.05
C PRO A 14 -15.96 -14.82 25.36
N SER A 15 -15.50 -13.88 26.21
CA SER A 15 -16.23 -13.51 27.42
C SER A 15 -15.77 -12.16 28.00
N ILE A 16 -16.64 -11.54 28.78
CA ILE A 16 -16.32 -10.31 29.54
C ILE A 16 -15.19 -10.54 30.56
N ALA A 17 -15.09 -11.73 31.13
CA ALA A 17 -14.03 -12.06 32.09
C ALA A 17 -12.64 -12.07 31.43
N GLU A 18 -12.56 -12.64 30.22
CA GLU A 18 -11.35 -12.65 29.41
C GLU A 18 -10.94 -11.22 29.03
N LEU A 19 -11.88 -10.45 28.48
CA LEU A 19 -11.65 -9.08 28.06
C LEU A 19 -11.20 -8.19 29.24
N SER A 20 -11.85 -8.32 30.40
CA SER A 20 -11.46 -7.57 31.62
C SER A 20 -10.03 -7.88 32.04
N ARG A 21 -9.59 -9.14 31.93
CA ARG A 21 -8.22 -9.56 32.24
C ARG A 21 -7.22 -8.96 31.25
N GLN A 22 -7.52 -8.98 29.95
CA GLN A 22 -6.66 -8.39 28.92
C GLN A 22 -6.53 -6.87 29.07
N LEU A 23 -7.63 -6.20 29.42
CA LEU A 23 -7.64 -4.76 29.74
C LEU A 23 -6.98 -4.43 31.08
N GLY A 24 -6.70 -5.41 31.94
CA GLY A 24 -6.21 -5.19 33.30
C GLY A 24 -7.21 -4.42 34.19
N ILE A 25 -8.52 -4.56 33.94
CA ILE A 25 -9.61 -3.93 34.71
C ILE A 25 -10.29 -5.02 35.55
N ASN A 26 -10.67 -4.69 36.79
CA ASN A 26 -11.49 -5.59 37.59
C ASN A 26 -12.84 -5.85 36.89
N ARG A 27 -13.23 -7.13 36.73
CA ARG A 27 -14.49 -7.51 36.05
C ARG A 27 -15.72 -6.79 36.58
N THR A 28 -15.85 -6.63 37.90
CA THR A 28 -16.97 -5.90 38.51
C THR A 28 -16.96 -4.42 38.11
N GLN A 29 -15.77 -3.81 38.03
CA GLN A 29 -15.63 -2.45 37.56
C GLN A 29 -15.96 -2.32 36.07
N PHE A 30 -15.50 -3.25 35.24
CA PHE A 30 -15.81 -3.26 33.81
C PHE A 30 -17.30 -3.45 33.54
N ASN A 31 -17.99 -4.31 34.30
CA ASN A 31 -19.44 -4.47 34.22
C ASN A 31 -20.19 -3.17 34.54
N ARG A 32 -19.72 -2.39 35.52
CA ARG A 32 -20.30 -1.06 35.81
C ARG A 32 -20.11 -0.06 34.66
N TYR A 33 -19.06 -0.21 33.86
CA TYR A 33 -18.89 0.59 32.65
C TYR A 33 -19.85 0.13 31.54
N LEU A 34 -20.03 -1.18 31.35
CA LEU A 34 -20.97 -1.74 30.38
C LEU A 34 -22.43 -1.34 30.65
N SER A 35 -22.83 -1.33 31.94
CA SER A 35 -24.17 -0.88 32.35
C SER A 35 -24.32 0.65 32.36
N GLY A 36 -23.22 1.40 32.27
CA GLY A 36 -23.23 2.87 32.32
C GLY A 36 -23.42 3.42 33.74
N GLU A 37 -23.30 2.60 34.78
CA GLU A 37 -23.38 3.02 36.19
C GLU A 37 -22.21 3.90 36.62
N SER A 38 -21.07 3.80 35.94
CA SER A 38 -19.90 4.63 36.21
C SER A 38 -19.08 4.89 34.95
N PHE A 39 -18.25 5.93 35.01
CA PHE A 39 -17.30 6.28 33.96
C PHE A 39 -15.86 5.99 34.41
N PRO A 40 -14.98 5.58 33.49
CA PRO A 40 -13.58 5.34 33.80
C PRO A 40 -12.87 6.64 34.16
N ARG A 41 -11.90 6.53 35.07
CA ARG A 41 -10.93 7.61 35.31
C ARG A 41 -10.03 7.79 34.06
N PRO A 42 -9.39 8.97 33.87
CA PRO A 42 -8.60 9.25 32.68
C PRO A 42 -7.52 8.20 32.35
N ASP A 43 -6.85 7.64 33.36
CA ASP A 43 -5.85 6.58 33.22
C ASP A 43 -6.47 5.26 32.70
N ILE A 44 -7.62 4.87 33.23
CA ILE A 44 -8.35 3.68 32.79
C ILE A 44 -8.92 3.89 31.39
N LEU A 45 -9.44 5.08 31.11
CA LEU A 45 -9.95 5.45 29.79
C LEU A 45 -8.83 5.37 28.74
N ALA A 46 -7.67 5.97 29.01
CA ALA A 46 -6.52 5.91 28.11
C ALA A 46 -6.13 4.46 27.81
N ARG A 47 -6.13 3.58 28.81
CA ARG A 47 -5.85 2.15 28.62
C ARG A 47 -6.90 1.45 27.77
N ILE A 48 -8.19 1.74 27.96
CA ILE A 48 -9.28 1.21 27.12
C ILE A 48 -9.09 1.69 25.68
N CYS A 49 -8.86 2.99 25.49
CA CYS A 49 -8.61 3.61 24.20
C CYS A 49 -7.42 2.96 23.47
N THR A 50 -6.28 2.83 24.14
CA THR A 50 -5.09 2.15 23.58
C THR A 50 -5.34 0.68 23.26
N PHE A 51 -6.11 -0.03 24.09
CA PHE A 51 -6.40 -1.45 23.84
C PHE A 51 -7.26 -1.66 22.59
N PHE A 52 -8.22 -0.77 22.34
CA PHE A 52 -9.12 -0.85 21.18
C PHE A 52 -8.68 -0.01 19.98
N ASP A 53 -7.52 0.66 20.05
CA ASP A 53 -7.05 1.64 19.05
C ASP A 53 -8.06 2.76 18.75
N LEU A 54 -8.66 3.29 19.82
CA LEU A 54 -9.65 4.37 19.79
C LEU A 54 -9.16 5.58 20.58
N ASP A 55 -9.90 6.68 20.52
CA ASP A 55 -9.67 7.86 21.34
C ASP A 55 -10.84 8.13 22.31
N ALA A 56 -10.72 9.21 23.10
CA ALA A 56 -11.69 9.55 24.15
C ALA A 56 -13.10 9.87 23.64
N ARG A 57 -13.31 10.08 22.33
CA ARG A 57 -14.63 10.23 21.71
C ARG A 57 -15.52 9.01 21.91
N ILE A 58 -14.96 7.85 22.27
CA ILE A 58 -15.73 6.67 22.72
C ILE A 58 -16.71 6.96 23.85
N LEU A 59 -16.49 8.02 24.64
CA LEU A 59 -17.44 8.46 25.66
C LEU A 59 -18.72 9.06 25.08
N LEU A 60 -18.63 9.72 23.92
CA LEU A 60 -19.64 10.64 23.39
C LEU A 60 -20.24 10.17 22.06
N GLU A 61 -19.47 9.50 21.22
CA GLU A 61 -19.85 9.11 19.86
C GLU A 61 -20.02 7.58 19.76
N PRO A 62 -20.88 7.07 18.86
CA PRO A 62 -21.00 5.63 18.64
C PRO A 62 -19.69 5.06 18.10
N VAL A 63 -19.25 3.91 18.61
CA VAL A 63 -17.97 3.29 18.21
C VAL A 63 -17.88 2.96 16.72
N SER A 64 -19.02 2.76 16.06
CA SER A 64 -19.09 2.60 14.60
C SER A 64 -18.66 3.85 13.82
N ALA A 65 -18.70 5.03 14.43
CA ALA A 65 -18.24 6.29 13.86
C ALA A 65 -16.80 6.65 14.28
N LEU A 66 -16.26 5.96 15.28
CA LEU A 66 -14.90 6.20 15.75
C LEU A 66 -13.93 5.52 14.81
N ARG A 67 -13.06 6.32 14.20
CA ARG A 67 -11.91 5.84 13.43
C ARG A 67 -10.61 6.16 14.16
N PRO A 68 -9.56 5.33 13.99
CA PRO A 68 -8.25 5.62 14.55
C PRO A 68 -7.80 7.03 14.17
N SER A 69 -7.40 7.83 15.17
CA SER A 69 -6.97 9.20 14.95
C SER A 69 -5.66 9.25 14.16
N GLY A 70 -5.61 10.02 13.07
CA GLY A 70 -4.39 10.31 12.32
C GLY A 70 -4.19 9.55 11.01
N ASP A 71 -5.12 8.68 10.62
CA ASP A 71 -5.13 8.12 9.27
C ASP A 71 -5.63 9.17 8.27
N ILE A 72 -4.79 9.50 7.28
CA ILE A 72 -5.13 10.47 6.23
C ILE A 72 -6.15 9.89 5.26
N LEU A 73 -6.00 8.63 4.85
CA LEU A 73 -6.85 8.04 3.81
C LEU A 73 -8.18 7.56 4.39
N THR A 74 -8.15 6.90 5.55
CA THR A 74 -9.37 6.37 6.16
C THR A 74 -9.97 7.28 7.22
N GLY A 75 -9.35 8.44 7.49
CA GLY A 75 -9.88 9.47 8.38
C GLY A 75 -11.14 10.17 7.84
N GLU A 76 -11.83 10.89 8.72
CA GLU A 76 -13.14 11.51 8.45
C GLU A 76 -13.17 12.36 7.17
N GLU A 77 -12.12 13.15 6.94
CA GLU A 77 -12.05 14.09 5.80
C GLU A 77 -12.03 13.40 4.44
N LEU A 78 -11.32 12.26 4.31
CA LEU A 78 -11.08 11.62 3.01
C LEU A 78 -11.71 10.24 2.88
N CYS A 79 -12.34 9.70 3.92
CA CYS A 79 -12.87 8.34 3.93
C CYS A 79 -13.90 8.08 2.82
N GLU A 80 -14.77 9.05 2.52
CA GLU A 80 -15.76 8.96 1.43
C GLU A 80 -15.21 9.36 0.05
N PHE A 81 -13.96 9.84 -0.01
CA PHE A 81 -13.30 10.30 -1.24
C PHE A 81 -12.22 9.30 -1.66
N VAL A 82 -10.94 9.69 -1.55
CA VAL A 82 -9.80 8.82 -1.90
C VAL A 82 -9.78 7.58 -1.00
N GLY A 83 -10.22 7.70 0.25
CA GLY A 83 -10.32 6.60 1.21
C GLY A 83 -11.23 5.47 0.77
N ALA A 84 -12.31 5.77 0.04
CA ALA A 84 -13.27 4.78 -0.43
C ALA A 84 -12.66 3.81 -1.46
N GLY A 85 -11.58 4.22 -2.13
CA GLY A 85 -10.77 3.36 -2.99
C GLY A 85 -9.51 2.81 -2.32
N ALA A 86 -9.14 3.26 -1.12
CA ALA A 86 -7.89 2.88 -0.46
C ALA A 86 -7.96 1.56 0.31
N LEU A 87 -9.15 1.19 0.75
CA LEU A 87 -9.42 -0.10 1.38
C LEU A 87 -10.06 -1.07 0.38
N ASP A 88 -9.86 -2.35 0.61
CA ASP A 88 -10.54 -3.45 -0.07
C ASP A 88 -10.36 -3.47 -1.60
N VAL A 89 -9.18 -3.07 -2.11
CA VAL A 89 -8.82 -3.29 -3.51
C VAL A 89 -9.00 -4.78 -3.84
N PRO A 90 -9.90 -5.16 -4.77
CA PRO A 90 -10.25 -6.56 -4.98
C PRO A 90 -9.07 -7.41 -5.48
N GLU A 91 -8.96 -8.65 -4.98
CA GLU A 91 -7.91 -9.61 -5.42
C GLU A 91 -8.04 -9.98 -6.90
N ASP A 92 -9.26 -9.99 -7.44
CA ASP A 92 -9.52 -10.21 -8.86
C ASP A 92 -9.20 -9.00 -9.73
N GLU A 93 -9.10 -7.80 -9.16
CA GLU A 93 -8.71 -6.57 -9.86
C GLU A 93 -7.18 -6.37 -9.83
N PHE A 94 -6.55 -6.55 -8.67
CA PHE A 94 -5.10 -6.46 -8.49
C PHE A 94 -4.58 -7.50 -7.48
N PRO A 95 -4.26 -8.73 -7.92
CA PRO A 95 -3.90 -9.85 -7.06
C PRO A 95 -2.67 -9.58 -6.17
N SER A 96 -2.65 -10.15 -4.97
CA SER A 96 -1.44 -10.26 -4.17
C SER A 96 -0.38 -11.13 -4.88
N GLY A 97 0.89 -10.87 -4.60
CA GLY A 97 2.00 -11.67 -5.14
C GLY A 97 3.08 -10.84 -5.82
N PHE A 98 3.94 -11.52 -6.56
CA PHE A 98 5.07 -10.88 -7.24
C PHE A 98 4.67 -10.35 -8.61
N TYR A 99 5.08 -9.11 -8.87
CA TYR A 99 4.96 -8.48 -10.18
C TYR A 99 6.34 -8.15 -10.71
N ARG A 100 6.60 -8.53 -11.95
CA ARG A 100 7.67 -7.95 -12.74
C ARG A 100 7.13 -6.67 -13.36
N PHE A 101 7.88 -5.57 -13.25
CA PHE A 101 7.57 -4.36 -13.99
C PHE A 101 8.64 -4.04 -15.02
N THR A 102 8.22 -3.35 -16.07
CA THR A 102 9.14 -2.77 -17.06
C THR A 102 8.71 -1.36 -17.40
N ARG A 103 9.69 -0.46 -17.52
CA ARG A 103 9.48 0.91 -17.99
C ARG A 103 10.74 1.42 -18.68
N ARG A 104 10.62 2.52 -19.43
CA ARG A 104 11.78 3.28 -19.90
C ARG A 104 12.55 3.88 -18.71
N SER A 105 13.86 4.00 -18.82
CA SER A 105 14.67 4.67 -17.80
C SER A 105 14.37 6.18 -17.77
N PHE A 106 14.28 6.74 -16.56
CA PHE A 106 14.15 8.17 -16.35
C PHE A 106 15.48 8.92 -16.49
N VAL A 107 16.59 8.20 -16.61
CA VAL A 107 17.95 8.74 -16.67
C VAL A 107 18.54 8.60 -18.07
N ASN A 108 18.33 7.45 -18.72
CA ASN A 108 18.87 7.16 -20.04
C ASN A 108 17.75 6.68 -20.98
N GLU A 109 17.40 7.47 -21.99
CA GLU A 109 16.30 7.12 -22.88
C GLU A 109 16.56 5.87 -23.75
N ALA A 110 17.81 5.45 -23.92
CA ALA A 110 18.10 4.21 -24.66
C ALA A 110 17.77 2.95 -23.86
N GLN A 111 17.69 3.06 -22.53
CA GLN A 111 17.59 1.92 -21.63
C GLN A 111 16.20 1.76 -21.01
N PHE A 112 15.91 0.52 -20.61
CA PHE A 112 14.74 0.15 -19.84
C PHE A 112 15.16 -0.26 -18.42
N VAL A 113 14.18 -0.25 -17.53
CA VAL A 113 14.34 -0.77 -16.17
C VAL A 113 13.38 -1.93 -16.00
N ILE A 114 13.92 -3.08 -15.62
CA ILE A 114 13.15 -4.21 -15.11
C ILE A 114 13.28 -4.21 -13.59
N GLY A 115 12.16 -4.33 -12.90
CA GLY A 115 12.15 -4.48 -11.45
C GLY A 115 11.14 -5.52 -11.00
N LEU A 116 11.23 -5.85 -9.71
CA LEU A 116 10.35 -6.80 -9.05
C LEU A 116 9.74 -6.11 -7.83
N VAL A 117 8.41 -6.22 -7.72
CA VAL A 117 7.67 -5.76 -6.55
C VAL A 117 6.82 -6.90 -6.00
N TYR A 118 6.53 -6.82 -4.71
CA TYR A 118 5.64 -7.72 -4.00
C TYR A 118 4.43 -6.93 -3.51
N VAL A 119 3.25 -7.35 -3.94
CA VAL A 119 1.95 -6.81 -3.54
C VAL A 119 1.37 -7.69 -2.45
N TYR A 120 0.91 -7.07 -1.36
CA TYR A 120 0.31 -7.78 -0.25
C TYR A 120 -0.75 -6.93 0.44
N ARG A 121 -1.68 -7.58 1.11
CA ARG A 121 -2.75 -6.93 1.88
C ARG A 121 -2.47 -7.04 3.38
N LEU A 122 -2.77 -5.97 4.10
CA LEU A 122 -2.68 -5.90 5.55
C LEU A 122 -3.77 -4.94 6.03
N ASP A 123 -4.62 -5.39 6.96
CA ASP A 123 -5.71 -4.60 7.56
C ASP A 123 -6.62 -3.91 6.53
N GLY A 124 -6.98 -4.63 5.46
CA GLY A 124 -7.84 -4.13 4.36
C GLY A 124 -7.13 -3.25 3.34
N ALA A 125 -5.96 -2.72 3.65
CA ALA A 125 -5.16 -1.92 2.72
C ALA A 125 -4.26 -2.79 1.84
N THR A 126 -4.00 -2.32 0.61
CA THR A 126 -3.09 -2.97 -0.33
C THR A 126 -1.77 -2.23 -0.39
N TYR A 127 -0.67 -2.96 -0.19
CA TYR A 127 0.69 -2.44 -0.14
C TYR A 127 1.56 -3.02 -1.23
N VAL A 128 2.54 -2.22 -1.65
CA VAL A 128 3.61 -2.62 -2.57
C VAL A 128 4.93 -2.48 -1.84
N ARG A 129 5.79 -3.48 -1.96
CA ARG A 129 7.20 -3.42 -1.55
C ARG A 129 8.09 -3.79 -2.72
N GLY A 130 9.14 -3.01 -2.94
CA GLY A 130 10.14 -3.34 -3.94
C GLY A 130 11.53 -2.88 -3.54
N TYR A 131 12.48 -3.17 -4.42
CA TYR A 131 13.88 -2.79 -4.25
C TYR A 131 14.39 -2.15 -5.52
N GLU A 132 15.03 -0.99 -5.37
CA GLU A 132 15.70 -0.31 -6.47
C GLU A 132 16.80 -1.18 -7.08
N ALA A 133 17.06 -0.98 -8.38
CA ALA A 133 18.15 -1.65 -9.08
C ALA A 133 19.50 -1.29 -8.42
N LYS A 134 20.35 -2.30 -8.19
CA LYS A 134 21.66 -2.09 -7.56
C LYS A 134 22.51 -1.09 -8.34
N ASP A 135 22.46 -1.15 -9.67
CA ASP A 135 23.24 -0.27 -10.53
C ASP A 135 22.77 1.18 -10.48
N ALA A 136 21.45 1.41 -10.31
CA ALA A 136 20.92 2.75 -10.09
C ALA A 136 21.46 3.41 -8.82
N LEU A 137 21.65 2.63 -7.75
CA LEU A 137 22.23 3.12 -6.49
C LEU A 137 23.75 3.30 -6.61
N ARG A 138 24.46 2.36 -7.24
CA ARG A 138 25.91 2.46 -7.48
C ARG A 138 26.28 3.71 -8.25
N GLN A 139 25.52 4.05 -9.29
CA GLN A 139 25.72 5.27 -10.08
C GLN A 139 25.60 6.55 -9.26
N GLN A 140 24.89 6.50 -8.12
CA GLN A 140 24.68 7.63 -7.21
C GLN A 140 25.55 7.53 -5.94
N GLY A 141 26.45 6.55 -5.84
CA GLY A 141 27.27 6.32 -4.65
C GLY A 141 26.47 5.89 -3.40
N ILE A 142 25.24 5.39 -3.58
CA ILE A 142 24.37 4.97 -2.48
C ILE A 142 24.66 3.50 -2.13
N PRO A 143 24.70 3.12 -0.84
CA PRO A 143 24.83 1.72 -0.43
C PRO A 143 23.79 0.81 -1.07
N ILE A 144 24.21 -0.40 -1.48
CA ILE A 144 23.33 -1.39 -2.14
C ILE A 144 22.72 -2.41 -1.16
N ASP A 145 22.78 -2.12 0.14
CA ASP A 145 22.12 -2.93 1.17
C ASP A 145 20.59 -2.90 1.04
N GLN A 146 19.93 -3.84 1.71
CA GLN A 146 18.49 -4.00 1.64
C GLN A 146 17.73 -2.75 2.14
N PRO A 147 18.05 -2.16 3.31
CA PRO A 147 17.38 -0.93 3.77
C PRO A 147 17.47 0.24 2.78
N SER A 148 18.64 0.44 2.17
CA SER A 148 18.88 1.54 1.23
C SER A 148 18.09 1.36 -0.07
N ARG A 149 17.93 0.12 -0.53
CA ARG A 149 17.22 -0.18 -1.79
C ARG A 149 15.70 -0.21 -1.63
N GLU A 150 15.19 -0.44 -0.43
CA GLU A 150 13.77 -0.67 -0.18
C GLU A 150 12.93 0.58 -0.49
N PHE A 151 11.84 0.37 -1.22
CA PHE A 151 10.72 1.31 -1.32
C PHE A 151 9.42 0.60 -0.96
N ARG A 152 8.46 1.38 -0.46
CA ARG A 152 7.12 0.91 -0.13
C ARG A 152 6.08 1.88 -0.64
N GLY A 153 4.88 1.39 -0.89
CA GLY A 153 3.74 2.20 -1.28
C GLY A 153 2.42 1.59 -0.88
N PHE A 154 1.37 2.36 -1.04
CA PHE A 154 -0.02 1.90 -0.94
C PHE A 154 -0.67 1.94 -2.33
N VAL A 155 -1.72 1.16 -2.50
CA VAL A 155 -2.51 1.07 -3.73
C VAL A 155 -3.95 1.45 -3.40
N THR A 156 -4.54 2.27 -4.25
CA THR A 156 -5.96 2.64 -4.21
C THR A 156 -6.60 2.31 -5.55
N ARG A 157 -7.89 1.96 -5.55
CA ARG A 157 -8.68 1.87 -6.78
C ARG A 157 -8.94 3.27 -7.33
N GLN A 158 -8.82 3.45 -8.64
CA GLN A 158 -9.07 4.70 -9.32
C GLN A 158 -9.54 4.44 -10.76
N GLU A 159 -10.68 5.01 -11.14
CA GLU A 159 -11.29 4.82 -12.48
C GLU A 159 -11.44 3.33 -12.84
N ASP A 160 -10.87 2.90 -13.98
CA ASP A 160 -10.89 1.50 -14.47
C ASP A 160 -9.65 0.69 -14.05
N GLY A 161 -8.87 1.20 -13.08
CA GLY A 161 -7.68 0.51 -12.60
C GLY A 161 -7.28 0.92 -11.18
N ILE A 162 -5.97 0.90 -10.95
CA ILE A 162 -5.38 1.22 -9.66
C ILE A 162 -4.38 2.36 -9.78
N ALA A 163 -4.28 3.13 -8.70
CA ALA A 163 -3.23 4.09 -8.46
C ALA A 163 -2.33 3.61 -7.32
N ALA A 164 -1.03 3.87 -7.43
CA ALA A 164 -0.08 3.54 -6.36
C ALA A 164 0.91 4.69 -6.12
N VAL A 165 1.02 5.09 -4.86
CA VAL A 165 2.01 6.06 -4.40
C VAL A 165 3.12 5.29 -3.69
N MET A 166 4.35 5.42 -4.18
CA MET A 166 5.51 4.70 -3.65
C MET A 166 6.61 5.66 -3.22
N SER A 167 7.28 5.33 -2.12
CA SER A 167 8.36 6.11 -1.57
C SER A 167 9.51 5.25 -1.06
N ARG A 168 10.73 5.77 -1.19
CA ARG A 168 11.88 5.26 -0.43
C ARG A 168 11.75 5.69 1.04
N ARG A 169 12.57 5.09 1.90
CA ARG A 169 12.64 5.45 3.33
C ARG A 169 12.82 6.96 3.52
N ASN A 170 12.23 7.49 4.60
CA ASN A 170 12.28 8.91 4.96
C ASN A 170 11.73 9.87 3.90
N ALA A 171 10.76 9.43 3.08
CA ALA A 171 10.16 10.24 2.03
C ALA A 171 11.17 10.80 1.00
N MET A 172 12.32 10.16 0.83
CA MET A 172 13.42 10.68 -0.02
C MET A 172 13.04 10.78 -1.50
N THR A 173 12.15 9.94 -1.98
CA THR A 173 11.64 9.95 -3.36
C THR A 173 10.17 9.60 -3.33
N CYS A 174 9.38 10.14 -4.26
CA CYS A 174 7.99 9.74 -4.45
C CYS A 174 7.72 9.50 -5.94
N SER A 175 6.97 8.42 -6.22
CA SER A 175 6.40 8.16 -7.53
C SER A 175 4.91 7.90 -7.42
N PHE A 176 4.19 8.34 -8.44
CA PHE A 176 2.79 8.00 -8.65
C PHE A 176 2.70 7.06 -9.85
N ASN A 177 1.88 6.02 -9.75
CA ASN A 177 1.71 5.01 -10.77
C ASN A 177 0.21 4.87 -11.03
N TYR A 178 -0.20 4.85 -12.28
CA TYR A 178 -1.54 4.43 -12.70
C TYR A 178 -1.40 3.17 -13.55
N LEU A 179 -2.23 2.16 -13.29
CA LEU A 179 -2.20 0.88 -13.99
C LEU A 179 -3.64 0.36 -14.17
N SER A 180 -4.03 0.07 -15.41
CA SER A 180 -5.29 -0.63 -15.72
C SER A 180 -5.01 -2.00 -16.32
N ARG A 181 -5.85 -2.99 -16.00
CA ARG A 181 -5.67 -4.35 -16.49
C ARG A 181 -5.98 -4.41 -17.97
N ILE A 182 -5.15 -5.12 -18.73
CA ILE A 182 -5.39 -5.34 -20.15
C ILE A 182 -5.71 -6.81 -20.44
N ALA A 183 -6.43 -7.05 -21.53
CA ALA A 183 -6.64 -8.40 -22.02
C ALA A 183 -5.31 -9.04 -22.45
N SER A 184 -5.00 -10.20 -21.87
CA SER A 184 -3.91 -11.09 -22.28
C SER A 184 -4.38 -12.54 -22.12
N PHE A 185 -3.62 -13.51 -22.65
CA PHE A 185 -4.00 -14.93 -22.57
C PHE A 185 -4.18 -15.44 -21.14
N GLU A 186 -3.37 -14.95 -20.20
CA GLU A 186 -3.43 -15.32 -18.77
C GLU A 186 -4.05 -14.22 -17.90
N ASN A 187 -4.55 -13.15 -18.52
CA ASN A 187 -5.14 -11.98 -17.87
C ASN A 187 -4.30 -11.40 -16.71
N ASN A 188 -2.97 -11.42 -16.88
CA ASN A 188 -1.96 -11.11 -15.86
C ASN A 188 -1.11 -9.87 -16.20
N PHE A 189 -1.61 -8.96 -17.03
CA PHE A 189 -0.92 -7.73 -17.41
C PHE A 189 -1.71 -6.48 -17.07
N TRP A 190 -0.98 -5.48 -16.57
CA TRP A 190 -1.48 -4.13 -16.34
C TRP A 190 -0.58 -3.14 -17.05
N VAL A 191 -1.20 -2.13 -17.65
CA VAL A 191 -0.51 -1.09 -18.41
C VAL A 191 -0.98 0.27 -17.94
N GLY A 192 -0.05 1.20 -17.88
CA GLY A 192 -0.36 2.58 -17.62
C GLY A 192 0.92 3.39 -17.60
N TYR A 193 1.14 4.16 -16.55
CA TYR A 193 2.29 5.06 -16.47
C TYR A 193 2.78 5.25 -15.05
N VAL A 194 4.02 5.70 -14.95
CA VAL A 194 4.63 6.15 -13.70
C VAL A 194 5.18 7.54 -13.88
N THR A 195 5.00 8.37 -12.85
CA THR A 195 5.56 9.71 -12.77
C THR A 195 6.54 9.83 -11.60
N ARG A 196 7.54 10.69 -11.76
CA ARG A 196 8.42 11.12 -10.67
C ARG A 196 7.97 12.50 -10.22
N THR A 197 7.78 12.67 -8.91
CA THR A 197 7.44 13.98 -8.31
C THR A 197 8.71 14.80 -8.09
N VAL A 198 9.40 15.13 -9.17
CA VAL A 198 10.62 15.96 -9.17
C VAL A 198 10.38 17.25 -9.95
N ARG A 199 11.19 18.28 -9.68
CA ARG A 199 11.19 19.52 -10.47
C ARG A 199 11.39 19.17 -11.95
N GLU A 200 10.71 19.91 -12.81
CA GLU A 200 10.96 19.87 -14.25
C GLU A 200 12.44 20.11 -14.56
N SER A 201 12.98 19.29 -15.45
CA SER A 201 14.25 19.53 -16.10
C SER A 201 14.03 19.57 -17.61
N VAL A 202 14.87 20.33 -18.32
CA VAL A 202 14.76 20.52 -19.78
C VAL A 202 14.90 19.20 -20.55
N THR A 203 15.53 18.18 -19.96
CA THR A 203 15.94 16.95 -20.65
C THR A 203 15.38 15.67 -20.03
N GLY A 204 14.77 15.72 -18.86
CA GLY A 204 14.31 14.53 -18.13
C GLY A 204 12.82 14.27 -18.28
N ARG A 205 12.45 13.06 -18.71
CA ARG A 205 11.03 12.64 -18.68
C ARG A 205 10.55 12.59 -17.23
N ARG A 206 9.38 13.17 -16.97
CA ARG A 206 8.70 13.08 -15.67
C ARG A 206 7.65 11.98 -15.62
N ALA A 207 7.20 11.51 -16.78
CA ALA A 207 6.23 10.43 -16.94
C ALA A 207 6.69 9.49 -18.04
N VAL A 208 6.53 8.18 -17.82
CA VAL A 208 6.80 7.14 -18.82
C VAL A 208 5.75 6.03 -18.71
N ARG A 209 5.49 5.33 -19.82
CA ARG A 209 4.66 4.12 -19.81
C ARG A 209 5.28 3.05 -18.92
N MET A 210 4.42 2.28 -18.26
CA MET A 210 4.81 1.21 -17.38
C MET A 210 3.93 -0.01 -17.61
N VAL A 211 4.56 -1.19 -17.56
CA VAL A 211 3.90 -2.50 -17.66
C VAL A 211 4.17 -3.27 -16.39
N TYR A 212 3.13 -3.84 -15.81
CA TYR A 212 3.18 -4.79 -14.70
C TYR A 212 2.69 -6.14 -15.20
N GLU A 213 3.41 -7.19 -14.84
CA GLU A 213 3.08 -8.58 -15.13
C GLU A 213 3.03 -9.35 -13.82
N HIS A 214 1.88 -9.91 -13.48
CA HIS A 214 1.73 -10.77 -12.31
C HIS A 214 2.36 -12.13 -12.59
N LEU A 215 3.36 -12.50 -11.80
CA LEU A 215 4.09 -13.75 -11.95
C LEU A 215 3.38 -14.93 -11.27
N GLN A 216 2.18 -14.71 -10.75
CA GLN A 216 1.36 -15.71 -10.09
C GLN A 216 2.18 -16.47 -9.01
N SER A 217 1.97 -17.78 -8.88
CA SER A 217 2.77 -18.65 -8.02
C SER A 217 3.95 -19.31 -8.76
N ASN A 218 4.34 -18.80 -9.94
CA ASN A 218 5.40 -19.39 -10.75
C ASN A 218 6.79 -19.04 -10.18
N ARG A 219 7.31 -19.92 -9.32
CA ARG A 219 8.62 -19.75 -8.65
C ARG A 219 9.77 -19.55 -9.63
N THR A 220 9.75 -20.24 -10.76
CA THR A 220 10.80 -20.12 -11.79
C THR A 220 10.79 -18.73 -12.42
N ALA A 221 9.60 -18.23 -12.79
CA ALA A 221 9.44 -16.87 -13.32
C ALA A 221 9.84 -15.80 -12.30
N ILE A 222 9.44 -15.97 -11.03
CA ILE A 222 9.82 -15.06 -9.93
C ILE A 222 11.34 -14.99 -9.76
N MET A 223 12.01 -16.14 -9.68
CA MET A 223 13.46 -16.19 -9.51
C MET A 223 14.22 -15.68 -10.74
N SER A 224 13.70 -15.92 -11.94
CA SER A 224 14.25 -15.36 -13.18
C SER A 224 14.14 -13.83 -13.18
N ALA A 225 12.94 -13.29 -12.90
CA ALA A 225 12.70 -11.85 -12.83
C ALA A 225 13.56 -11.17 -11.74
N ALA A 226 13.72 -11.80 -10.57
CA ALA A 226 14.58 -11.30 -9.50
C ALA A 226 16.06 -11.19 -9.90
N ARG A 227 16.54 -12.07 -10.79
CA ARG A 227 17.92 -12.06 -11.29
C ARG A 227 18.12 -11.09 -12.46
N SER A 228 17.06 -10.77 -13.20
CA SER A 228 17.09 -9.85 -14.33
C SER A 228 16.73 -8.41 -13.97
N THR A 229 16.57 -8.07 -12.68
CA THR A 229 16.28 -6.69 -12.28
C THR A 229 17.47 -5.78 -12.56
N GLY A 230 17.25 -4.61 -13.15
CA GLY A 230 18.33 -3.71 -13.51
C GLY A 230 18.00 -2.82 -14.69
N TYR A 231 19.01 -2.11 -15.16
CA TYR A 231 18.98 -1.48 -16.47
C TYR A 231 19.23 -2.54 -17.54
N VAL A 232 18.44 -2.49 -18.61
CA VAL A 232 18.57 -3.40 -19.75
C VAL A 232 18.43 -2.62 -21.05
N GLU A 233 19.02 -3.15 -22.13
CA GLU A 233 18.86 -2.59 -23.47
C GLU A 233 17.51 -3.00 -24.07
N LYS A 234 17.10 -2.35 -25.17
CA LYS A 234 15.79 -2.59 -25.80
C LYS A 234 15.63 -4.07 -26.20
N GLU A 235 16.69 -4.69 -26.66
CA GLU A 235 16.72 -6.06 -27.18
C GLU A 235 16.51 -7.12 -26.09
N ASP A 236 16.84 -6.80 -24.84
CA ASP A 236 16.72 -7.68 -23.68
C ASP A 236 15.34 -7.60 -23.01
N VAL A 237 14.48 -6.67 -23.44
CA VAL A 237 13.11 -6.56 -22.92
C VAL A 237 12.22 -7.58 -23.62
N LEU A 238 11.37 -8.25 -22.83
CA LEU A 238 10.38 -9.18 -23.38
C LEU A 238 9.55 -8.54 -24.51
N PRO A 239 9.41 -9.19 -25.67
CA PRO A 239 8.73 -8.61 -26.83
C PRO A 239 7.32 -8.10 -26.53
N PHE A 240 6.58 -8.80 -25.67
CA PHE A 240 5.24 -8.36 -25.29
C PHE A 240 5.27 -7.11 -24.41
N HIS A 241 6.23 -6.96 -23.50
CA HIS A 241 6.40 -5.74 -22.71
C HIS A 241 6.75 -4.56 -23.62
N LEU A 242 7.68 -4.73 -24.58
CA LEU A 242 8.01 -3.68 -25.54
C LEU A 242 6.79 -3.23 -26.34
N ARG A 243 5.96 -4.19 -26.81
CA ARG A 243 4.73 -3.89 -27.54
C ARG A 243 3.78 -3.00 -26.71
N LEU A 244 3.63 -3.30 -25.43
CA LEU A 244 2.77 -2.54 -24.51
C LEU A 244 3.37 -1.18 -24.12
N LEU A 245 4.70 -1.11 -24.02
CA LEU A 245 5.43 0.12 -23.68
C LEU A 245 5.48 1.13 -24.83
N GLN A 246 5.25 0.69 -26.08
CA GLN A 246 5.24 1.54 -27.28
C GLN A 246 6.38 2.58 -27.26
N PRO A 247 7.66 2.14 -27.18
CA PRO A 247 8.79 3.01 -26.84
C PRO A 247 9.07 4.10 -27.89
N ASP A 248 8.61 3.86 -29.12
CA ASP A 248 8.80 4.75 -30.26
C ASP A 248 7.60 5.71 -30.43
N ALA A 249 6.53 5.56 -29.64
CA ALA A 249 5.38 6.47 -29.62
C ALA A 249 5.52 7.50 -28.49
N GLU A 250 5.15 8.76 -28.78
CA GLU A 250 5.12 9.81 -27.75
C GLU A 250 4.19 9.45 -26.59
N PHE A 251 4.60 9.85 -25.38
CA PHE A 251 3.76 9.81 -24.20
C PHE A 251 2.87 11.07 -24.23
N ARG A 252 1.55 10.88 -24.17
CA ARG A 252 0.56 11.95 -24.22
C ARG A 252 -0.28 11.93 -22.96
#